data_AF-A0A3M1W875-F1
#
_entry.id   AF-A0A3M1W875-F1
#
_cell.length_a   1.000
_cell.length_b   1.000
_cell.length_c   1.000
_cell.angle_alpha   90.00
_cell.angle_beta   90.00
_cell.angle_gamma   90.00
#
_symmetry.space_group_name_H-M   'P 1'
#
loop_
_entity.id
_entity.type
_entity.pdbx_description
1 polymer ?
#
loop_
_entity_poly.entity_id
_entity_poly.type
_entity_poly.pdbx_seq_one_letter_code
_entity_poly.pdbx_strand_id
1 'polypeptide(L)'
;ATKAFGMSYDEVKRRRSLPEIKQIEKKLASIKDVDQRMIKIVQMYNSEQAPTLEEIGRKFGLTRQRVHQILKEAQEKGLEVARRKPTLGHWIERCKICQQMRKLAARQPLMTTRNIAQTLRIPTWKVYWHLNKLRARDLVPPHFGHFRSERIIEAIKLYNRNPSLSAWKLGQKLGYKNLPALFRELRRRGFGYLLVPRVGNAKDTHSAATRRQGRRISTRQQGLKRKTA
;
A
#
# COMPACT_ATOMS: atom_id res chain seq x y z
N ALA A 1 -63.91 32.08 2.10
CA ALA A 1 -62.98 31.06 2.61
C ALA A 1 -62.64 30.11 1.47
N THR A 2 -61.41 30.17 0.97
CA THR A 2 -60.94 29.40 -0.19
C THR A 2 -60.92 27.90 0.12
N LYS A 3 -61.93 27.18 -0.39
CA LYS A 3 -61.97 25.70 -0.38
C LYS A 3 -61.06 25.20 -1.51
N ALA A 4 -59.83 24.80 -1.20
CA ALA A 4 -59.12 23.88 -2.09
C ALA A 4 -59.64 22.47 -1.78
N PHE A 5 -60.18 21.76 -2.79
CA PHE A 5 -60.70 20.38 -2.68
C PHE A 5 -61.90 20.17 -1.72
N GLY A 6 -62.84 21.12 -1.64
CA GLY A 6 -64.12 20.91 -0.94
C GLY A 6 -64.05 20.83 0.58
N MET A 7 -62.87 20.97 1.20
CA MET A 7 -62.67 20.93 2.65
C MET A 7 -62.33 22.32 3.21
N SER A 8 -62.69 22.58 4.47
CA SER A 8 -62.27 23.77 5.21
C SER A 8 -60.79 23.67 5.61
N TYR A 9 -60.07 24.79 5.63
CA TYR A 9 -58.67 24.86 6.09
C TYR A 9 -58.49 24.26 7.50
N ASP A 10 -59.47 24.44 8.39
CA ASP A 10 -59.46 23.89 9.75
C ASP A 10 -59.66 22.36 9.80
N GLU A 11 -60.32 21.78 8.81
CA GLU A 11 -60.46 20.31 8.68
C GLU A 11 -59.17 19.67 8.18
N VAL A 12 -58.50 20.32 7.23
CA VAL A 12 -57.17 19.89 6.75
C VAL A 12 -56.13 19.96 7.87
N LYS A 13 -56.17 21.03 8.68
CA LYS A 13 -55.28 21.22 9.85
C LYS A 13 -55.54 20.17 10.93
N ARG A 14 -56.80 19.85 11.24
CA ARG A 14 -57.18 18.77 12.18
C ARG A 14 -56.77 17.38 11.71
N ARG A 15 -56.89 17.07 10.41
CA ARG A 15 -56.40 15.79 9.86
C ARG A 15 -54.88 15.67 9.95
N ARG A 16 -54.10 16.72 9.65
CA ARG A 16 -52.64 16.71 9.84
C ARG A 16 -52.21 16.50 11.30
N SER A 17 -53.08 16.80 12.28
CA SER A 17 -52.81 16.55 13.70
C SER A 17 -53.15 15.13 14.20
N LEU A 18 -53.65 14.24 13.33
CA LEU A 18 -53.94 12.85 13.71
C LEU A 18 -52.65 12.13 14.16
N PRO A 19 -52.68 11.35 15.26
CA PRO A 19 -51.51 10.65 15.80
C PRO A 19 -50.80 9.77 14.75
N GLU A 20 -51.56 9.18 13.84
CA GLU A 20 -51.09 8.30 12.77
C GLU A 20 -50.22 9.05 11.75
N ILE A 21 -50.60 10.27 11.35
CA ILE A 21 -49.83 11.09 10.41
C ILE A 21 -48.51 11.53 11.06
N LYS A 22 -48.53 11.94 12.34
CA LYS A 22 -47.30 12.23 13.10
C LYS A 22 -46.38 11.02 13.21
N GLN A 23 -46.93 9.82 13.40
CA GLN A 23 -46.13 8.58 13.41
C GLN A 23 -45.52 8.26 12.04
N ILE A 24 -46.27 8.49 10.95
CA ILE A 24 -45.79 8.31 9.57
C ILE A 24 -44.67 9.31 9.26
N GLU A 25 -44.84 10.59 9.61
CA GLU A 25 -43.82 11.63 9.43
C GLU A 25 -42.53 11.29 10.20
N LYS A 26 -42.65 10.81 11.44
CA LYS A 26 -41.49 10.37 12.25
C LYS A 26 -40.77 9.18 11.61
N LYS A 27 -41.51 8.21 11.05
CA LYS A 27 -40.92 7.07 10.31
C LYS A 27 -40.22 7.52 9.03
N LEU A 28 -40.85 8.41 8.25
CA LEU A 28 -40.27 8.98 7.04
C LEU A 28 -38.99 9.77 7.33
N ALA A 29 -38.96 10.56 8.40
CA ALA A 29 -37.75 11.24 8.87
C ALA A 29 -36.64 10.24 9.21
N SER A 30 -36.97 9.18 9.96
CA SER A 30 -36.01 8.14 10.30
C SER A 30 -35.44 7.40 9.08
N ILE A 31 -36.25 7.14 8.04
CA ILE A 31 -35.80 6.52 6.79
C ILE A 31 -34.83 7.45 6.05
N LYS A 32 -35.16 8.75 5.95
CA LYS A 32 -34.29 9.76 5.35
C LYS A 32 -32.95 9.86 6.06
N ASP A 33 -32.93 9.78 7.39
CA ASP A 33 -31.69 9.81 8.18
C ASP A 33 -30.80 8.57 7.93
N VAL A 34 -31.43 7.40 7.78
CA VAL A 34 -30.73 6.16 7.42
C VAL A 34 -30.11 6.27 6.02
N ASP A 35 -30.84 6.81 5.05
CA ASP A 35 -30.33 7.02 3.69
C ASP A 35 -29.22 8.10 3.65
N GLN A 36 -29.32 9.16 4.44
CA GLN A 36 -28.24 10.15 4.57
C GLN A 36 -26.96 9.54 5.15
N ARG A 37 -27.08 8.66 6.16
CA ARG A 37 -25.93 7.95 6.73
C ARG A 37 -25.29 7.03 5.71
N MET A 38 -26.08 6.30 4.92
CA MET A 38 -25.60 5.47 3.82
C MET A 38 -24.86 6.29 2.77
N ILE A 39 -25.42 7.43 2.33
CA ILE A 39 -24.78 8.34 1.37
C ILE A 39 -23.41 8.82 1.89
N LYS A 40 -23.33 9.24 3.17
CA LYS A 40 -22.06 9.67 3.79
C LYS A 40 -21.02 8.54 3.82
N ILE A 41 -21.45 7.30 4.09
CA ILE A 41 -20.57 6.12 4.07
C ILE A 41 -20.03 5.87 2.65
N VAL A 42 -20.88 5.93 1.63
CA VAL A 42 -20.48 5.74 0.21
C VAL A 42 -19.52 6.83 -0.24
N GLN A 43 -19.82 8.10 0.04
CA GLN A 43 -18.94 9.23 -0.27
C GLN A 43 -17.55 9.06 0.36
N MET A 44 -17.51 8.67 1.64
CA MET A 44 -16.26 8.40 2.34
C MET A 44 -15.48 7.23 1.72
N TYR A 45 -16.18 6.17 1.34
CA TYR A 45 -15.57 5.01 0.67
C TYR A 45 -15.06 5.34 -0.75
N ASN A 46 -15.69 6.29 -1.44
CA ASN A 46 -15.31 6.72 -2.79
C ASN A 46 -14.19 7.76 -2.80
N SER A 47 -13.93 8.47 -1.70
CA SER A 47 -12.88 9.50 -1.60
C SER A 47 -11.48 9.00 -2.00
N GLU A 48 -10.62 9.83 -2.59
CA GLU A 48 -9.30 9.42 -3.08
C GLU A 48 -8.46 8.71 -1.98
N GLN A 49 -8.47 9.27 -0.77
CA GLN A 49 -7.85 8.71 0.43
C GLN A 49 -8.82 7.85 1.26
N ALA A 50 -9.66 7.04 0.62
CA ALA A 50 -10.72 6.36 1.37
C ALA A 50 -10.17 5.56 2.56
N PRO A 51 -10.80 5.66 3.73
CA PRO A 51 -10.49 4.80 4.85
C PRO A 51 -10.79 3.33 4.54
N THR A 52 -10.26 2.44 5.37
CA THR A 52 -10.67 1.03 5.41
C THR A 52 -12.12 0.90 5.86
N LEU A 53 -12.77 -0.22 5.52
CA LEU A 53 -14.12 -0.53 6.02
C LEU A 53 -14.19 -0.54 7.55
N GLU A 54 -13.08 -0.88 8.22
CA GLU A 54 -12.95 -0.89 9.68
C GLU A 54 -12.91 0.53 10.24
N GLU A 55 -12.17 1.44 9.62
CA GLU A 55 -12.10 2.86 10.00
C GLU A 55 -13.43 3.57 9.75
N ILE A 56 -14.08 3.31 8.60
CA ILE A 56 -15.45 3.78 8.32
C ILE A 56 -16.37 3.25 9.42
N GLY A 57 -16.29 1.95 9.72
CA GLY A 57 -17.08 1.33 10.78
C GLY A 57 -16.94 2.07 12.12
N ARG A 58 -15.71 2.31 12.58
CA ARG A 58 -15.45 3.06 13.83
C ARG A 58 -16.05 4.46 13.82
N LYS A 59 -15.89 5.22 12.72
CA LYS A 59 -16.41 6.58 12.62
C LYS A 59 -17.94 6.65 12.68
N PHE A 60 -18.61 5.60 12.22
CA PHE A 60 -20.06 5.50 12.25
C PHE A 60 -20.58 4.59 13.38
N GLY A 61 -19.76 4.04 14.28
CA GLY A 61 -20.21 3.09 15.30
C GLY A 61 -20.77 1.78 14.73
N LEU A 62 -20.21 1.29 13.62
CA LEU A 62 -20.62 0.09 12.90
C LEU A 62 -19.49 -0.94 12.85
N THR A 63 -19.84 -2.21 12.71
CA THR A 63 -18.85 -3.25 12.39
C THR A 63 -18.41 -3.16 10.93
N ARG A 64 -17.23 -3.70 10.62
CA ARG A 64 -16.74 -3.82 9.24
C ARG A 64 -17.76 -4.51 8.32
N GLN A 65 -18.36 -5.60 8.80
CA GLN A 65 -19.36 -6.36 8.06
C GLN A 65 -20.60 -5.52 7.78
N ARG A 66 -21.07 -4.73 8.75
CA ARG A 66 -22.22 -3.86 8.55
C ARG A 66 -21.95 -2.77 7.52
N VAL A 67 -20.75 -2.17 7.52
CA VAL A 67 -20.36 -1.23 6.46
C VAL A 67 -20.36 -1.90 5.10
N HIS A 68 -19.88 -3.14 5.00
CA HIS A 68 -19.90 -3.88 3.73
C HIS A 68 -21.33 -4.14 3.23
N GLN A 69 -22.25 -4.53 4.12
CA GLN A 69 -23.67 -4.67 3.79
C GLN A 69 -24.27 -3.35 3.30
N ILE A 70 -24.02 -2.24 4.01
CA ILE A 70 -24.52 -0.92 3.60
C ILE A 70 -23.99 -0.52 2.22
N LEU A 71 -22.72 -0.81 1.90
CA LEU A 71 -22.18 -0.55 0.56
C LEU A 71 -22.86 -1.40 -0.52
N LYS A 72 -23.25 -2.64 -0.19
CA LYS A 72 -24.01 -3.50 -1.10
C LYS A 72 -25.45 -3.00 -1.28
N GLU A 73 -26.14 -2.68 -0.19
CA GLU A 73 -27.48 -2.07 -0.19
C GLU A 73 -27.48 -0.75 -0.99
N ALA A 74 -26.44 0.08 -0.84
CA ALA A 74 -26.24 1.30 -1.60
C ALA A 74 -26.10 1.04 -3.10
N GLN A 75 -25.32 0.02 -3.47
CA GLN A 75 -25.14 -0.37 -4.87
C GLN A 75 -26.45 -0.88 -5.49
N GLU A 76 -27.25 -1.65 -4.74
CA GLU A 76 -28.58 -2.12 -5.14
C GLU A 76 -29.57 -0.95 -5.31
N LYS A 77 -29.45 0.09 -4.49
CA LYS A 77 -30.19 1.36 -4.61
C LYS A 77 -29.65 2.30 -5.70
N GLY A 78 -28.66 1.88 -6.49
CA GLY A 78 -28.12 2.64 -7.62
C GLY A 78 -27.07 3.70 -7.27
N LEU A 79 -26.55 3.71 -6.04
CA LEU A 79 -25.41 4.57 -5.70
C LEU A 79 -24.12 4.01 -6.31
N GLU A 80 -23.30 4.87 -6.90
CA GLU A 80 -22.00 4.48 -7.43
C GLU A 80 -21.06 4.11 -6.28
N VAL A 81 -20.61 2.85 -6.23
CA VAL A 81 -19.64 2.36 -5.25
C VAL A 81 -18.36 1.97 -5.97
N ALA A 82 -17.26 2.67 -5.68
CA ALA A 82 -15.99 2.48 -6.37
C ALA A 82 -15.49 1.03 -6.23
N ARG A 83 -15.36 0.31 -7.36
CA ARG A 83 -14.74 -1.03 -7.39
C ARG A 83 -13.23 -0.92 -7.26
N ARG A 84 -12.79 -0.75 -6.01
CA ARG A 84 -11.38 -0.76 -5.64
C ARG A 84 -10.82 -2.18 -5.76
N LYS A 85 -10.21 -2.48 -6.90
CA LYS A 85 -9.29 -3.63 -7.02
C LYS A 85 -7.89 -3.13 -6.68
N PRO A 86 -7.19 -3.74 -5.71
CA PRO A 86 -5.81 -3.34 -5.45
C PRO A 86 -4.97 -3.59 -6.70
N THR A 87 -4.14 -2.63 -7.06
CA THR A 87 -3.16 -2.80 -8.14
C THR A 87 -2.25 -3.99 -7.76
N LEU A 88 -2.31 -5.09 -8.51
CA LEU A 88 -1.61 -6.35 -8.20
C LEU A 88 -2.07 -7.12 -6.93
N GLY A 89 -3.34 -6.98 -6.52
CA GLY A 89 -3.93 -7.87 -5.51
C GLY A 89 -3.63 -7.51 -4.05
N HIS A 90 -2.91 -6.41 -3.77
CA HIS A 90 -2.58 -5.99 -2.40
C HIS A 90 -2.59 -4.47 -2.17
N TRP A 91 -3.26 -4.03 -1.10
CA TRP A 91 -3.28 -2.64 -0.64
C TRP A 91 -2.04 -2.30 0.19
N ILE A 92 -0.92 -2.01 -0.49
CA ILE A 92 0.37 -1.74 0.20
C ILE A 92 0.27 -0.57 1.18
N GLU A 93 -0.42 0.51 0.80
CA GLU A 93 -0.56 1.71 1.63
C GLU A 93 -1.31 1.45 2.94
N ARG A 94 -2.18 0.44 2.98
CA ARG A 94 -2.99 0.08 4.15
C ARG A 94 -2.48 -1.18 4.87
N CYS A 95 -1.53 -1.90 4.28
CA CYS A 95 -1.02 -3.13 4.86
C CYS A 95 0.02 -2.82 5.94
N LYS A 96 -0.32 -3.16 7.19
CA LYS A 96 0.58 -3.03 8.36
C LYS A 96 1.96 -3.67 8.11
N ILE A 97 2.01 -4.86 7.49
CA ILE A 97 3.27 -5.55 7.20
C ILE A 97 4.11 -4.77 6.18
N CYS A 98 3.51 -4.30 5.08
CA CYS A 98 4.22 -3.47 4.10
C CYS A 98 4.74 -2.18 4.71
N GLN A 99 3.92 -1.50 5.52
CA GLN A 99 4.34 -0.28 6.22
C GLN A 99 5.50 -0.55 7.18
N GLN A 100 5.43 -1.63 7.96
CA GLN A 100 6.51 -2.06 8.87
C GLN A 100 7.79 -2.39 8.10
N MET A 101 7.70 -3.12 6.98
CA MET A 101 8.85 -3.42 6.13
C MET A 101 9.49 -2.16 5.55
N ARG A 102 8.71 -1.15 5.15
CA ARG A 102 9.24 0.14 4.70
C ARG A 102 10.00 0.86 5.81
N LYS A 103 9.42 0.92 7.01
CA LYS A 103 10.08 1.51 8.19
C LYS A 103 11.38 0.75 8.53
N LEU A 104 11.35 -0.58 8.44
CA LEU A 104 12.50 -1.43 8.71
C LEU A 104 13.60 -1.26 7.66
N ALA A 105 13.23 -1.21 6.37
CA ALA A 105 14.16 -0.96 5.28
C ALA A 105 14.83 0.42 5.38
N ALA A 106 14.08 1.44 5.82
CA ALA A 106 14.63 2.78 6.04
C ALA A 106 15.66 2.81 7.18
N ARG A 107 15.45 2.03 8.25
CA ARG A 107 16.38 1.94 9.39
C ARG A 107 17.57 1.03 9.11
N GLN A 108 17.33 -0.13 8.49
CA GLN A 108 18.30 -1.20 8.27
C GLN A 108 18.11 -1.82 6.88
N PRO A 109 18.68 -1.21 5.82
CA PRO A 109 18.46 -1.66 4.44
C PRO A 109 19.23 -2.95 4.10
N LEU A 110 20.31 -3.26 4.82
CA LEU A 110 21.09 -4.48 4.67
C LEU A 110 20.65 -5.53 5.69
N MET A 111 19.66 -6.33 5.29
CA MET A 111 19.09 -7.37 6.13
C MET A 111 18.70 -8.62 5.32
N THR A 112 18.77 -9.80 5.93
CA THR A 112 18.33 -11.06 5.31
C THR A 112 16.82 -11.22 5.38
N THR A 113 16.23 -12.02 4.48
CA THR A 113 14.80 -12.35 4.55
C THR A 113 14.43 -13.03 5.88
N ARG A 114 15.32 -13.87 6.41
CA ARG A 114 15.15 -14.55 7.70
C ARG A 114 15.04 -13.54 8.85
N ASN A 115 15.87 -12.51 8.86
CA ASN A 115 15.86 -11.52 9.93
C ASN A 115 14.66 -10.59 9.80
N ILE A 116 14.20 -10.32 8.57
CA ILE A 116 12.93 -9.61 8.36
C ILE A 116 11.78 -10.42 8.96
N ALA A 117 11.74 -11.74 8.69
CA ALA A 117 10.72 -12.65 9.22
C ALA A 117 10.73 -12.67 10.75
N GLN A 118 11.91 -12.81 11.38
CA GLN A 118 12.06 -12.81 12.84
C GLN A 118 11.67 -11.47 13.46
N THR A 119 12.16 -10.35 12.91
CA THR A 119 11.90 -8.99 13.42
C THR A 119 10.40 -8.66 13.39
N LEU A 120 9.73 -9.03 12.30
CA LEU A 120 8.29 -8.77 12.13
C LEU A 120 7.40 -9.89 12.68
N ARG A 121 7.99 -10.97 13.20
CA ARG A 121 7.29 -12.17 13.69
C ARG A 121 6.27 -12.71 12.68
N ILE A 122 6.70 -12.84 11.43
CA ILE A 122 5.89 -13.40 10.32
C ILE A 122 6.66 -14.49 9.58
N PRO A 123 5.97 -15.45 8.94
CA PRO A 123 6.65 -16.51 8.20
C PRO A 123 7.36 -15.98 6.95
N THR A 124 8.47 -16.62 6.58
CA THR A 124 9.36 -16.20 5.49
C THR A 124 8.65 -16.08 4.13
N TRP A 125 7.71 -16.96 3.81
CA TRP A 125 6.95 -16.89 2.55
C TRP A 125 6.13 -15.59 2.46
N LYS A 126 5.61 -15.11 3.60
CA LYS A 126 4.84 -13.87 3.68
C LYS A 126 5.76 -12.67 3.47
N VAL A 127 6.99 -12.74 3.99
CA VAL A 127 8.04 -11.77 3.69
C VAL A 127 8.30 -11.69 2.19
N TYR A 128 8.54 -12.82 1.52
CA TYR A 128 8.76 -12.83 0.07
C TYR A 128 7.61 -12.20 -0.70
N TRP A 129 6.39 -12.57 -0.36
CA TRP A 129 5.20 -12.01 -1.02
C TRP A 129 5.13 -10.48 -0.87
N HIS A 130 5.28 -9.94 0.34
CA HIS A 130 5.27 -8.50 0.56
C HIS A 130 6.47 -7.79 -0.08
N LEU A 131 7.68 -8.35 0.02
CA LEU A 131 8.89 -7.78 -0.61
C LEU A 131 8.75 -7.70 -2.12
N ASN A 132 8.19 -8.72 -2.78
CA ASN A 132 7.96 -8.69 -4.23
C ASN A 132 7.01 -7.54 -4.62
N LYS A 133 5.96 -7.31 -3.83
CA LYS A 133 5.01 -6.21 -4.06
C LYS A 133 5.61 -4.83 -3.79
N LEU A 134 6.49 -4.72 -2.79
CA LEU A 134 7.20 -3.48 -2.46
C LEU A 134 8.28 -3.12 -3.49
N ARG A 135 9.09 -4.11 -3.91
CA ARG A 135 10.14 -3.93 -4.94
C ARG A 135 9.54 -3.57 -6.29
N ALA A 136 8.40 -4.16 -6.67
CA ALA A 136 7.71 -3.82 -7.91
C ALA A 136 7.24 -2.35 -7.99
N ARG A 137 7.33 -1.59 -6.90
CA ARG A 137 6.98 -0.16 -6.81
C ARG A 137 8.15 0.69 -6.30
N ASP A 138 9.34 0.12 -6.25
CA ASP A 138 10.54 0.80 -5.74
C ASP A 138 10.38 1.40 -4.32
N LEU A 139 9.51 0.79 -3.50
CA LEU A 139 9.23 1.27 -2.13
C LEU A 139 10.26 0.81 -1.09
N VAL A 140 11.11 -0.14 -1.47
CA VAL A 140 12.23 -0.64 -0.67
C VAL A 140 13.45 -0.86 -1.57
N PRO A 141 14.68 -0.73 -1.04
CA PRO A 141 15.88 -1.00 -1.82
C PRO A 141 15.88 -2.44 -2.38
N PRO A 142 16.38 -2.67 -3.60
CA PRO A 142 16.38 -4.00 -4.22
C PRO A 142 17.15 -5.06 -3.40
N HIS A 143 18.16 -4.63 -2.64
CA HIS A 143 18.99 -5.52 -1.81
C HIS A 143 18.36 -5.88 -0.46
N PHE A 144 17.29 -5.19 -0.03
CA PHE A 144 16.63 -5.44 1.25
C PHE A 144 15.95 -6.82 1.22
N GLY A 145 16.41 -7.77 2.05
CA GLY A 145 15.96 -9.16 1.99
C GLY A 145 16.43 -9.92 0.74
N HIS A 146 17.55 -9.51 0.12
CA HIS A 146 18.15 -10.25 -1.00
C HIS A 146 19.12 -11.33 -0.52
N PHE A 147 19.90 -11.03 0.51
CA PHE A 147 20.96 -11.90 1.01
C PHE A 147 20.38 -13.08 1.81
N ARG A 148 20.91 -14.28 1.52
CA ARG A 148 20.57 -15.50 2.26
C ARG A 148 21.42 -15.71 3.52
N SER A 149 22.60 -15.08 3.58
CA SER A 149 23.57 -15.27 4.67
C SER A 149 23.90 -13.93 5.34
N GLU A 150 23.86 -13.92 6.68
CA GLU A 150 24.27 -12.78 7.49
C GLU A 150 25.76 -12.51 7.37
N ARG A 151 26.59 -13.56 7.25
CA ARG A 151 28.04 -13.43 7.09
C ARG A 151 28.42 -12.59 5.88
N ILE A 152 27.64 -12.64 4.79
CA ILE A 152 27.86 -11.78 3.61
C ILE A 152 27.53 -10.32 3.94
N ILE A 153 26.45 -10.07 4.67
CA ILE A 153 26.09 -8.71 5.11
C ILE A 153 27.16 -8.13 6.03
N GLU A 154 27.67 -8.92 6.96
CA GLU A 154 28.78 -8.54 7.84
C GLU A 154 30.05 -8.27 7.06
N ALA A 155 30.39 -9.12 6.09
CA ALA A 155 31.54 -8.91 5.22
C ALA A 155 31.41 -7.60 4.42
N ILE A 156 30.23 -7.28 3.89
CA ILE A 156 29.97 -5.98 3.22
C ILE A 156 30.20 -4.82 4.19
N LYS A 157 29.64 -4.90 5.41
CA LYS A 157 29.80 -3.86 6.43
C LYS A 157 31.27 -3.67 6.82
N LEU A 158 32.00 -4.75 7.07
CA LEU A 158 33.43 -4.71 7.43
C LEU A 158 34.31 -4.24 6.29
N TYR A 159 33.99 -4.64 5.07
CA TYR A 159 34.66 -4.15 3.86
C TYR A 159 34.51 -2.63 3.78
N ASN A 160 33.28 -2.11 3.88
CA ASN A 160 33.01 -0.68 3.75
C ASN A 160 33.59 0.16 4.89
N ARG A 161 33.71 -0.40 6.11
CA ARG A 161 34.31 0.29 7.26
C ARG A 161 35.83 0.43 7.20
N ASN A 162 36.51 -0.44 6.44
CA ASN A 162 37.97 -0.51 6.42
C ASN A 162 38.53 -0.23 5.01
N PRO A 163 38.78 1.06 4.64
CA PRO A 163 39.35 1.48 3.36
C PRO A 163 40.65 0.77 2.93
N SER A 164 41.45 0.27 3.87
CA SER A 164 42.73 -0.40 3.60
C SER A 164 42.64 -1.91 3.37
N LEU A 165 41.51 -2.56 3.69
CA LEU A 165 41.39 -4.01 3.56
C LEU A 165 40.87 -4.40 2.17
N SER A 166 41.67 -5.20 1.45
CA SER A 166 41.22 -5.85 0.22
C SER A 166 40.19 -6.93 0.51
N ALA A 167 39.32 -7.23 -0.47
CA ALA A 167 38.32 -8.30 -0.34
C ALA A 167 38.97 -9.66 -0.07
N TRP A 168 40.17 -9.88 -0.61
CA TRP A 168 40.93 -11.12 -0.39
C TRP A 168 41.42 -11.22 1.06
N LYS A 169 42.06 -10.15 1.58
CA LYS A 169 42.59 -10.12 2.96
C LYS A 169 41.46 -10.21 3.99
N LEU A 170 40.32 -9.57 3.70
CA LEU A 170 39.10 -9.70 4.51
C LEU A 170 38.54 -11.13 4.46
N GLY A 171 38.52 -11.76 3.29
CA GLY A 171 38.10 -13.15 3.13
C GLY A 171 38.94 -14.10 3.98
N GLN A 172 40.27 -13.95 3.98
CA GLN A 172 41.17 -14.73 4.84
C GLN A 172 40.84 -14.53 6.33
N LYS A 173 40.69 -13.28 6.78
CA LYS A 173 40.38 -12.95 8.19
C LYS A 173 39.03 -13.54 8.65
N LEU A 174 38.04 -13.59 7.77
CA LEU A 174 36.69 -14.12 8.06
C LEU A 174 36.54 -15.62 7.79
N GLY A 175 37.60 -16.32 7.35
CA GLY A 175 37.52 -17.73 6.92
C GLY A 175 36.62 -17.94 5.69
N TYR A 176 36.52 -16.93 4.83
CA TYR A 176 35.63 -16.90 3.67
C TYR A 176 36.44 -16.75 2.37
N LYS A 177 37.06 -17.85 1.95
CA LYS A 177 38.05 -17.88 0.85
C LYS A 177 37.50 -17.36 -0.49
N ASN A 178 36.19 -17.46 -0.73
CA ASN A 178 35.54 -17.03 -1.96
C ASN A 178 34.99 -15.59 -1.92
N LEU A 179 35.29 -14.79 -0.90
CA LEU A 179 34.77 -13.43 -0.75
C LEU A 179 35.01 -12.52 -1.98
N PRO A 180 36.20 -12.51 -2.62
CA PRO A 180 36.43 -11.70 -3.82
C PRO A 180 35.50 -12.08 -4.98
N ALA A 181 35.27 -13.38 -5.19
CA ALA A 181 34.37 -13.87 -6.24
C ALA A 181 32.92 -13.47 -5.95
N LEU A 182 32.50 -13.51 -4.69
CA LEU A 182 31.17 -13.07 -4.28
C LEU A 182 30.97 -11.57 -4.48
N PHE A 183 31.97 -10.74 -4.18
CA PHE A 183 31.89 -9.31 -4.44
C PHE A 183 31.84 -8.98 -5.94
N ARG A 184 32.57 -9.74 -6.76
CA ARG A 184 32.46 -9.65 -8.22
C ARG A 184 31.05 -10.01 -8.69
N GLU A 185 30.47 -11.08 -8.15
CA GLU A 185 29.12 -11.52 -8.46
C GLU A 185 28.06 -10.49 -8.00
N LEU A 186 28.25 -9.85 -6.85
CA LEU A 186 27.37 -8.76 -6.40
C LEU A 186 27.38 -7.58 -7.37
N ARG A 187 28.55 -7.18 -7.86
CA ARG A 187 28.67 -6.15 -8.89
C ARG A 187 27.95 -6.56 -10.17
N ARG A 188 28.16 -7.79 -10.64
CA ARG A 188 27.50 -8.34 -11.84
C ARG A 188 25.97 -8.34 -11.72
N ARG A 189 25.43 -8.56 -10.52
CA ARG A 189 23.98 -8.51 -10.23
C ARG A 189 23.42 -7.10 -10.02
N GLY A 190 24.24 -6.05 -10.17
CA GLY A 190 23.82 -4.66 -9.99
C GLY A 190 23.83 -4.19 -8.53
N PHE A 191 24.43 -4.95 -7.61
CA PHE A 191 24.61 -4.58 -6.20
C PHE A 191 25.99 -3.98 -5.90
N GLY A 192 26.73 -3.57 -6.92
CA GLY A 192 28.07 -2.99 -6.77
C GLY A 192 28.09 -1.73 -5.89
N TYR A 193 27.00 -0.96 -5.89
CA TYR A 193 26.84 0.24 -5.04
C TYR A 193 26.89 -0.06 -3.53
N LEU A 194 26.77 -1.32 -3.12
CA LEU A 194 26.93 -1.73 -1.73
C LEU A 194 28.40 -1.83 -1.30
N LEU A 195 29.35 -1.78 -2.24
CA LEU A 195 30.77 -1.93 -1.98
C LEU A 195 31.47 -0.60 -2.25
N VAL A 196 32.19 -0.07 -1.25
CA VAL A 196 32.97 1.16 -1.41
C VAL A 196 34.08 0.95 -2.47
N PRO A 197 34.23 1.88 -3.45
CA PRO A 197 35.30 1.83 -4.45
C PRO A 197 36.68 1.91 -3.78
N ARG A 198 37.69 1.24 -4.34
CA ARG A 198 39.07 1.32 -3.84
C ARG A 198 39.92 2.16 -4.79
N VAL A 199 40.67 3.09 -4.22
CA VAL A 199 41.67 3.88 -4.95
C VAL A 199 42.73 2.91 -5.48
N GLY A 200 43.01 2.95 -6.79
CA GLY A 200 44.00 2.10 -7.45
C GLY A 200 43.48 0.88 -8.20
N ASN A 201 42.19 0.52 -8.09
CA ASN A 201 41.57 -0.51 -8.95
C ASN A 201 40.77 0.16 -10.06
N ALA A 202 41.37 0.36 -11.24
CA ALA A 202 40.69 0.89 -12.42
C ALA A 202 39.46 0.06 -12.88
N LYS A 203 39.36 -1.20 -12.43
CA LYS A 203 38.18 -2.07 -12.67
C LYS A 203 36.99 -1.78 -11.75
N ASP A 204 37.16 -0.92 -10.74
CA ASP A 204 36.13 -0.60 -9.75
C ASP A 204 35.33 0.67 -10.09
N THR A 205 35.83 1.51 -10.99
CA THR A 205 35.24 2.81 -11.36
C THR A 205 34.13 2.73 -12.41
N HIS A 206 33.99 1.62 -13.14
CA HIS A 206 33.05 1.50 -14.26
C HIS A 206 31.59 1.15 -13.92
N SER A 207 31.17 1.12 -12.65
CA SER A 207 29.77 0.80 -12.29
C SER A 207 28.95 1.98 -11.75
N ALA A 208 29.53 3.17 -11.59
CA ALA A 208 28.78 4.37 -11.20
C ALA A 208 28.07 5.07 -12.38
N ALA A 209 28.45 4.75 -13.62
CA ALA A 209 28.01 5.47 -14.82
C ALA A 209 26.77 4.87 -15.54
N THR A 210 26.12 3.83 -15.01
CA THR A 210 24.95 3.23 -15.70
C THR A 210 23.67 3.29 -14.88
N ARG A 211 22.79 4.21 -15.31
CA ARG A 211 21.34 4.30 -15.06
C ARG A 211 20.86 4.86 -13.71
N ARG A 212 21.30 6.09 -13.40
CA ARG A 212 20.37 7.15 -12.99
C ARG A 212 20.22 8.11 -14.16
N GLN A 213 19.32 7.81 -15.11
CA GLN A 213 18.62 8.74 -16.02
C GLN A 213 17.97 7.97 -17.18
N GLY A 214 16.66 8.20 -17.39
CA GLY A 214 16.00 8.08 -18.69
C GLY A 214 15.79 6.69 -19.30
N ARG A 215 14.80 5.91 -18.83
CA ARG A 215 13.85 5.13 -19.67
C ARG A 215 13.03 4.16 -18.81
N ARG A 216 11.83 4.61 -18.42
CA ARG A 216 10.55 3.88 -18.51
C ARG A 216 9.40 4.76 -18.00
N ILE A 217 9.34 5.98 -18.53
CA ILE A 217 8.09 6.72 -18.70
C ILE A 217 8.03 6.95 -20.21
N SER A 218 7.36 6.05 -20.93
CA SER A 218 6.95 6.15 -22.35
C SER A 218 6.88 4.73 -22.95
N THR A 219 5.87 3.95 -22.54
CA THR A 219 5.24 2.88 -23.34
C THR A 219 4.05 2.29 -22.57
N ARG A 220 3.09 3.14 -22.20
CA ARG A 220 1.71 2.69 -21.89
C ARG A 220 0.66 3.80 -22.00
N GLN A 221 0.86 4.75 -22.91
CA GLN A 221 -0.13 5.79 -23.25
C GLN A 221 -0.36 5.94 -24.77
N GLN A 222 0.14 5.01 -25.59
CA GLN A 222 -0.26 4.89 -27.00
C GLN A 222 -0.97 3.56 -27.18
N GLY A 223 -2.27 3.56 -26.94
CA GLY A 223 -3.12 2.37 -27.05
C GLY A 223 -4.54 2.63 -26.55
N LEU A 224 -5.10 3.82 -26.80
CA LEU A 224 -6.51 4.15 -26.57
C LEU A 224 -6.87 5.47 -27.31
N LYS A 225 -6.48 5.57 -28.58
CA LYS A 225 -7.06 6.52 -29.54
C LYS A 225 -7.04 5.87 -30.91
N ARG A 226 -8.00 4.98 -31.16
CA ARG A 226 -8.49 4.53 -32.47
C ARG A 226 -9.62 3.53 -32.23
N LYS A 227 -10.84 4.06 -32.11
CA LYS A 227 -12.13 3.47 -32.46
C LYS A 227 -13.22 4.43 -32.01
N THR A 228 -13.57 5.34 -32.91
CA THR A 228 -14.83 6.08 -33.03
C THR A 228 -14.65 6.96 -34.27
N ALA A 229 -14.80 6.30 -35.42
CA ALA A 229 -15.56 6.89 -36.51
C ALA A 229 -16.99 6.34 -36.34
#